data_AF-A0A699ZVM5-F1
#
_entry.id   AF-A0A699ZVM5-F1
#
_cell.length_a   1.000
_cell.length_b   1.000
_cell.length_c   1.000
_cell.angle_alpha   90.00
_cell.angle_beta   90.00
_cell.angle_gamma   90.00
#
_symmetry.space_group_name_H-M   'P 1'
#
loop_
_entity.id
_entity.type
_entity.pdbx_description
1 polymer ?
#
loop_
_entity_poly.entity_id
_entity_poly.type
_entity_poly.pdbx_seq_one_letter_code
_entity_poly.pdbx_strand_id
1 'polypeptide(L)'
;MPSGWARGTSRQKEHKVKNMQTENDRISAKEKQEGGLTPGQAAALVRNEQGMNKLRDEMEELEELLLDSIKDAIADRSKEAAKKVSGKKKRATTASDEEYLGSDSDDEFYDRTAAHDDSLDAFMTTMKLQLESDKVQALRRELQEVESEQARVARLLQVVDADGFYKPGTKAAALAKAAAQRTLEQERKKREAAAAAAAKRKAE
;
A
#
# COMPACT_ATOMS: atom_id res chain seq x y z
N MET A 1 -10.88 0.07 23.01
CA MET A 1 -11.04 -1.09 22.11
C MET A 1 -9.68 -1.47 21.55
N PRO A 2 -9.33 -2.77 21.41
CA PRO A 2 -7.97 -3.16 21.00
C PRO A 2 -7.73 -2.79 19.52
N SER A 3 -6.71 -1.96 19.27
CA SER A 3 -6.35 -1.42 17.94
C SER A 3 -6.10 -2.48 16.86
N GLY A 4 -5.86 -3.75 17.24
CA GLY A 4 -5.77 -4.88 16.32
C GLY A 4 -7.09 -5.24 15.64
N TRP A 5 -8.22 -5.03 16.32
CA TRP A 5 -9.55 -5.30 15.76
C TRP A 5 -9.87 -4.35 14.61
N ALA A 6 -9.67 -3.03 14.81
CA ALA A 6 -9.89 -2.02 13.77
C ALA A 6 -9.02 -2.24 12.52
N ARG A 7 -7.75 -2.65 12.69
CA ARG A 7 -6.87 -3.01 11.57
C ARG A 7 -7.33 -4.26 10.82
N GLY A 8 -7.79 -5.28 11.55
CA GLY A 8 -8.27 -6.52 10.96
C GLY A 8 -9.55 -6.31 10.16
N THR A 9 -10.51 -5.56 10.72
CA THR A 9 -11.77 -5.25 10.05
C THR A 9 -11.58 -4.32 8.86
N SER A 10 -10.72 -3.30 8.95
CA SER A 10 -10.37 -2.43 7.81
C SER A 10 -9.80 -3.24 6.64
N ARG A 11 -8.82 -4.13 6.87
CA ARG A 11 -8.28 -5.03 5.83
C ARG A 11 -9.32 -5.93 5.17
N GLN A 12 -10.29 -6.43 5.95
CA GLN A 12 -11.38 -7.23 5.40
C GLN A 12 -12.28 -6.40 4.48
N LYS A 13 -12.57 -5.15 4.86
CA LYS A 13 -13.35 -4.21 4.03
C LYS A 13 -12.58 -3.82 2.76
N GLU A 14 -11.29 -3.54 2.84
CA GLU A 14 -10.43 -3.27 1.67
C GLU A 14 -10.47 -4.43 0.67
N HIS A 15 -10.34 -5.67 1.14
CA HIS A 15 -10.41 -6.85 0.27
C HIS A 15 -11.79 -6.99 -0.39
N LYS A 16 -12.87 -6.64 0.32
CA LYS A 16 -14.23 -6.66 -0.23
C LYS A 16 -14.43 -5.59 -1.31
N VAL A 17 -13.92 -4.38 -1.09
CA VAL A 17 -13.92 -3.30 -2.10
C VAL A 17 -13.14 -3.74 -3.33
N LYS A 18 -11.93 -4.29 -3.15
CA LYS A 18 -11.11 -4.79 -4.27
C LYS A 18 -11.82 -5.88 -5.07
N ASN A 19 -12.51 -6.80 -4.40
CA ASN A 19 -13.29 -7.82 -5.09
C ASN A 19 -14.43 -7.19 -5.92
N MET A 20 -15.19 -6.25 -5.34
CA MET A 20 -16.25 -5.52 -6.06
C MET A 20 -15.71 -4.72 -7.25
N GLN A 21 -14.52 -4.11 -7.13
CA GLN A 21 -13.85 -3.43 -8.24
C GLN A 21 -13.53 -4.41 -9.38
N THR A 22 -12.92 -5.56 -9.08
CA THR A 22 -12.60 -6.55 -10.12
C THR A 22 -13.85 -7.12 -10.80
N GLU A 23 -14.96 -7.23 -10.08
CA GLU A 23 -16.25 -7.62 -10.65
C GLU A 23 -16.79 -6.54 -11.59
N ASN A 24 -16.76 -5.27 -11.16
CA ASN A 24 -17.18 -4.13 -11.99
C ASN A 24 -16.32 -4.00 -13.26
N ASP A 25 -15.00 -4.23 -13.17
CA ASP A 25 -14.10 -4.22 -14.31
C ASP A 25 -14.44 -5.33 -15.30
N ARG A 26 -14.78 -6.53 -14.81
CA ARG A 26 -15.24 -7.64 -15.67
C ARG A 26 -16.57 -7.31 -16.36
N ILE A 27 -17.50 -6.69 -15.66
CA ILE A 27 -18.79 -6.28 -16.22
C ILE A 27 -18.60 -5.19 -17.29
N SER A 28 -17.76 -4.19 -17.01
CA SER A 28 -17.43 -3.12 -17.95
C SER A 28 -16.63 -3.62 -19.17
N ALA A 29 -15.82 -4.65 -19.01
CA ALA A 29 -15.13 -5.30 -20.13
C ALA A 29 -16.10 -6.09 -21.03
N LYS A 30 -17.11 -6.75 -20.44
CA LYS A 30 -18.16 -7.43 -21.18
C LYS A 30 -19.05 -6.47 -21.97
N GLU A 31 -19.37 -5.32 -21.39
CA GLU A 31 -20.10 -4.24 -22.09
C GLU A 31 -19.42 -3.87 -23.43
N LYS A 32 -18.09 -3.69 -23.39
CA LYS A 32 -17.29 -3.35 -24.57
C LYS A 32 -17.28 -4.45 -25.63
N GLN A 33 -17.49 -5.72 -25.25
CA GLN A 33 -17.51 -6.86 -26.16
C GLN A 33 -18.91 -7.12 -26.74
N GLU A 34 -19.95 -7.02 -25.93
CA GLU A 34 -21.34 -7.39 -26.30
C GLU A 34 -22.17 -6.21 -26.83
N GLY A 35 -21.61 -5.00 -26.85
CA GLY A 35 -22.27 -3.82 -27.44
C GLY A 35 -23.23 -3.08 -26.50
N GLY A 36 -23.17 -3.36 -25.20
CA GLY A 36 -23.96 -2.70 -24.16
C GLY A 36 -24.12 -3.55 -22.90
N LEU A 37 -24.45 -2.90 -21.78
CA LEU A 37 -24.77 -3.57 -20.51
C LEU A 37 -26.19 -4.12 -20.53
N THR A 38 -26.34 -5.37 -20.09
CA THR A 38 -27.68 -5.89 -19.76
C THR A 38 -28.26 -5.13 -18.55
N PRO A 39 -29.60 -4.99 -18.43
CA PRO A 39 -30.22 -4.31 -17.28
C PRO A 39 -29.79 -4.87 -15.91
N GLY A 40 -29.59 -6.19 -15.83
CA GLY A 40 -29.09 -6.85 -14.62
C GLY A 40 -27.64 -6.50 -14.29
N GLN A 41 -26.77 -6.40 -15.29
CA GLN A 41 -25.38 -5.95 -15.11
C GLN A 41 -25.30 -4.48 -14.70
N ALA A 42 -26.12 -3.61 -15.29
CA ALA A 42 -26.20 -2.21 -14.90
C ALA A 42 -26.66 -2.05 -13.44
N ALA A 43 -27.69 -2.80 -13.02
CA ALA A 43 -28.12 -2.82 -11.62
C ALA A 43 -27.05 -3.36 -10.65
N ALA A 44 -26.29 -4.38 -11.07
CA ALA A 44 -25.19 -4.92 -10.28
C ALA A 44 -24.05 -3.91 -10.10
N LEU A 45 -23.68 -3.16 -11.15
CA LEU A 45 -22.70 -2.08 -11.07
C LEU A 45 -23.13 -1.03 -10.05
N VAL A 46 -24.37 -0.55 -10.12
CA VAL A 46 -24.90 0.46 -9.19
C VAL A 46 -24.91 -0.05 -7.75
N ARG A 47 -25.33 -1.31 -7.52
CA ARG A 47 -25.32 -1.91 -6.18
C ARG A 47 -23.90 -2.05 -5.64
N ASN A 48 -22.97 -2.50 -6.47
CA ASN A 48 -21.56 -2.64 -6.10
C ASN A 48 -20.95 -1.29 -5.80
N GLU A 49 -21.25 -0.26 -6.58
CA GLU A 49 -20.78 1.11 -6.35
C GLU A 49 -21.27 1.68 -5.03
N GLN A 50 -22.57 1.56 -4.74
CA GLN A 50 -23.14 1.95 -3.45
C GLN A 50 -22.52 1.16 -2.28
N GLY A 51 -22.28 -0.13 -2.46
CA GLY A 51 -21.63 -0.97 -1.45
C GLY A 51 -20.17 -0.58 -1.21
N MET A 52 -19.42 -0.28 -2.27
CA MET A 52 -18.04 0.19 -2.18
C MET A 52 -17.94 1.53 -1.46
N ASN A 53 -18.86 2.47 -1.74
CA ASN A 53 -18.86 3.77 -1.08
C ASN A 53 -19.11 3.62 0.43
N LYS A 54 -20.13 2.85 0.83
CA LYS A 54 -20.37 2.56 2.25
C LYS A 54 -19.17 1.92 2.95
N LEU A 55 -18.56 0.92 2.31
CA LEU A 55 -17.38 0.27 2.88
C LEU A 55 -16.18 1.21 2.99
N ARG A 56 -16.04 2.19 2.09
CA ARG A 56 -15.00 3.24 2.18
C ARG A 56 -15.27 4.19 3.34
N ASP A 57 -16.49 4.69 3.47
CA ASP A 57 -16.89 5.57 4.57
C ASP A 57 -16.62 4.89 5.93
N GLU A 58 -17.00 3.62 6.07
CA GLU A 58 -16.73 2.86 7.30
C GLU A 58 -15.24 2.53 7.53
N MET A 59 -14.40 2.56 6.49
CA MET A 59 -12.94 2.44 6.65
C MET A 59 -12.35 3.76 7.15
N GLU A 60 -12.82 4.89 6.61
CA GLU A 60 -12.44 6.23 7.09
C GLU A 60 -12.80 6.40 8.57
N GLU A 61 -14.00 5.97 9.00
CA GLU A 61 -14.40 5.97 10.41
C GLU A 61 -13.48 5.09 11.28
N LEU A 62 -13.11 3.89 10.81
CA LEU A 62 -12.18 3.02 11.53
C LEU A 62 -10.76 3.61 11.60
N GLU A 63 -10.35 4.35 10.59
CA GLU A 63 -9.07 5.06 10.56
C GLU A 63 -9.06 6.24 11.54
N GLU A 64 -10.13 7.02 11.63
CA GLU A 64 -10.28 8.07 12.65
C GLU A 64 -10.19 7.49 14.07
N LEU A 65 -10.91 6.40 14.34
CA LEU A 65 -10.85 5.70 15.62
C LEU A 65 -9.44 5.17 15.94
N LEU A 66 -8.73 4.67 14.92
CA LEU A 66 -7.37 4.18 15.07
C LEU A 66 -6.39 5.33 15.32
N LEU A 67 -6.56 6.46 14.64
CA LEU A 67 -5.76 7.66 14.86
C LEU A 67 -5.94 8.19 16.28
N ASP A 68 -7.16 8.25 16.79
CA ASP A 68 -7.42 8.66 18.17
C ASP A 68 -6.84 7.68 19.18
N SER A 69 -6.98 6.37 18.96
CA SER A 69 -6.32 5.36 19.79
C SER A 69 -4.79 5.49 19.78
N ILE A 70 -4.17 5.89 18.66
CA ILE A 70 -2.72 6.13 18.58
C ILE A 70 -2.35 7.39 19.35
N LYS A 71 -3.10 8.49 19.20
CA LYS A 71 -2.86 9.74 19.93
C LYS A 71 -2.91 9.50 21.44
N ASP A 72 -3.93 8.78 21.92
CA ASP A 72 -4.07 8.42 23.33
C ASP A 72 -2.90 7.57 23.80
N ALA A 73 -2.51 6.54 23.04
CA ALA A 73 -1.37 5.69 23.38
C ALA A 73 -0.04 6.46 23.44
N ILE A 74 0.17 7.44 22.57
CA ILE A 74 1.35 8.33 22.61
C ILE A 74 1.28 9.25 23.82
N ALA A 75 0.11 9.84 24.10
CA ALA A 75 -0.08 10.72 25.25
C ALA A 75 0.18 9.98 26.56
N ASP A 76 -0.35 8.77 26.73
CA ASP A 76 -0.14 7.98 27.94
C ASP A 76 1.30 7.52 28.09
N ARG A 77 1.95 7.10 26.99
CA ARG A 77 3.39 6.79 27.00
C ARG A 77 4.24 8.01 27.39
N SER A 78 3.85 9.20 26.95
CA SER A 78 4.53 10.46 27.30
C SER A 78 4.38 10.80 28.79
N LYS A 79 3.18 10.60 29.36
CA LYS A 79 2.91 10.78 30.79
C LYS A 79 3.68 9.78 31.64
N GLU A 80 3.72 8.52 31.21
CA GLU A 80 4.44 7.45 31.90
C GLU A 80 5.96 7.69 31.89
N ALA A 81 6.52 8.14 30.76
CA ALA A 81 7.92 8.53 30.65
C ALA A 81 8.25 9.72 31.59
N ALA A 82 7.39 10.75 31.63
CA ALA A 82 7.55 11.88 32.54
C ALA A 82 7.49 11.46 34.02
N LYS A 83 6.62 10.50 34.37
CA LYS A 83 6.51 9.94 35.73
C LYS A 83 7.77 9.15 36.12
N LYS A 84 8.34 8.36 35.22
CA LYS A 84 9.61 7.60 35.44
C LYS A 84 10.81 8.54 35.65
N VAL A 85 10.87 9.66 34.94
CA VAL A 85 11.92 10.69 35.12
C VAL A 85 11.76 11.43 36.46
N SER A 86 10.52 11.77 36.84
CA SER A 86 10.20 12.41 38.14
C SER A 86 10.50 11.51 39.35
N GLY A 87 10.17 10.21 39.27
CA GLY A 87 10.43 9.23 40.34
C GLY A 87 11.92 9.02 40.64
N LYS A 88 12.79 9.10 39.62
CA LYS A 88 14.26 9.04 39.79
C LYS A 88 14.82 10.27 40.52
N LYS A 89 14.21 11.45 40.34
CA LYS A 89 14.67 12.69 40.99
C LYS A 89 14.31 12.76 42.48
N LYS A 90 13.20 12.13 42.90
CA LYS A 90 12.81 12.05 44.32
C LYS A 90 13.64 11.05 45.15
N ARG A 91 14.17 9.99 44.53
CA ARG A 91 15.06 9.01 45.23
C ARG A 91 16.49 9.52 45.44
N ALA A 92 16.93 10.55 44.73
CA ALA A 92 18.26 11.13 44.90
C ALA A 92 18.36 12.19 46.03
N THR A 93 17.23 12.68 46.54
CA THR A 93 17.17 13.72 47.59
C THR A 93 16.81 13.19 48.97
N THR A 94 16.58 11.89 49.14
CA THR A 94 16.23 11.24 50.42
C THR A 94 17.18 10.08 50.73
N ALA A 95 18.48 10.28 50.46
CA ALA A 95 19.55 9.33 50.80
C ALA A 95 20.45 9.88 51.92
N SER A 96 19.87 10.67 52.81
CA SER A 96 20.48 11.05 54.07
C SER A 96 19.40 10.95 55.14
N ASP A 97 19.65 10.06 56.08
CA ASP A 97 18.99 9.92 57.38
C ASP A 97 17.82 8.91 57.52
N GLU A 98 17.92 8.20 58.65
CA GLU A 98 16.95 7.36 59.34
C GLU A 98 16.81 5.85 59.01
N GLU A 99 17.34 5.08 59.97
CA GLU A 99 17.04 3.69 60.30
C GLU A 99 15.54 3.41 60.48
N TYR A 100 15.20 2.13 60.36
CA TYR A 100 14.11 1.47 61.10
C TYR A 100 12.67 1.66 60.62
N LEU A 101 12.27 0.96 59.56
CA LEU A 101 10.92 0.40 59.47
C LEU A 101 10.98 -1.01 58.87
N GLY A 102 10.94 -2.01 59.77
CA GLY A 102 10.55 -3.35 59.40
C GLY A 102 9.09 -3.37 58.97
N SER A 103 8.81 -4.05 57.86
CA SER A 103 7.48 -4.52 57.51
C SER A 103 7.65 -5.88 56.88
N ASP A 104 7.63 -6.90 57.73
CA ASP A 104 7.38 -8.29 57.37
C ASP A 104 5.92 -8.36 56.91
N SER A 105 5.69 -8.15 55.61
CA SER A 105 4.39 -8.39 54.97
C SER A 105 4.61 -9.42 53.86
N ASP A 106 3.82 -10.48 53.93
CA ASP A 106 3.81 -11.72 53.14
C ASP A 106 3.51 -11.52 51.62
N ASP A 107 3.73 -10.30 51.11
CA ASP A 107 3.38 -9.88 49.75
C ASP A 107 4.56 -10.04 48.75
N GLU A 108 5.79 -10.20 49.26
CA GLU A 108 7.01 -10.39 48.44
C GLU A 108 7.07 -11.77 47.75
N PHE A 109 6.21 -12.73 48.12
CA PHE A 109 6.20 -14.08 47.57
C PHE A 109 5.67 -14.12 46.12
N TYR A 110 4.74 -13.23 45.76
CA TYR A 110 4.12 -13.18 44.43
C TYR A 110 4.82 -12.21 43.46
N ASP A 111 5.76 -11.36 43.91
CA ASP A 111 6.44 -10.35 43.08
C ASP A 111 7.65 -10.88 42.28
N ARG A 112 7.86 -12.21 42.28
CA ARG A 112 8.90 -12.87 41.47
C ARG A 112 8.56 -12.97 39.99
N THR A 113 7.28 -12.82 39.62
CA THR A 113 6.84 -12.91 38.21
C THR A 113 7.09 -11.62 37.45
N ALA A 114 7.06 -10.45 38.10
CA ALA A 114 7.33 -9.16 37.47
C ALA A 114 8.77 -9.07 36.93
N ALA A 115 9.75 -9.55 37.70
CA ALA A 115 11.15 -9.60 37.28
C ALA A 115 11.40 -10.59 36.12
N HIS A 116 10.60 -11.66 36.02
CA HIS A 116 10.69 -12.63 34.93
C HIS A 116 10.07 -12.09 33.64
N ASP A 117 8.94 -11.39 33.72
CA ASP A 117 8.26 -10.77 32.56
C ASP A 117 9.14 -9.70 31.90
N ASP A 118 9.79 -8.84 32.68
CA ASP A 118 10.74 -7.84 32.16
C ASP A 118 11.94 -8.48 31.43
N SER A 119 12.42 -9.63 31.92
CA SER A 119 13.55 -10.35 31.30
C SER A 119 13.18 -10.98 29.96
N LEU A 120 11.97 -11.53 29.85
CA LEU A 120 11.47 -12.14 28.63
C LEU A 120 11.12 -11.07 27.60
N ASP A 121 10.50 -9.97 28.02
CA ASP A 121 10.20 -8.83 27.14
C ASP A 121 11.47 -8.16 26.61
N ALA A 122 12.51 -8.01 27.45
CA ALA A 122 13.82 -7.53 26.99
C ALA A 122 14.45 -8.47 25.95
N PHE A 123 14.32 -9.78 26.12
CA PHE A 123 14.80 -10.76 25.14
C PHE A 123 13.98 -10.71 23.84
N MET A 124 12.65 -10.68 23.94
CA MET A 124 11.74 -10.64 22.79
C MET A 124 11.90 -9.35 21.98
N THR A 125 12.11 -8.21 22.65
CA THR A 125 12.41 -6.95 21.98
C THR A 125 13.76 -6.99 21.28
N THR A 126 14.79 -7.58 21.89
CA THR A 126 16.11 -7.74 21.28
C THR A 126 16.06 -8.65 20.05
N MET A 127 15.40 -9.81 20.15
CA MET A 127 15.22 -10.73 19.02
C MET A 127 14.40 -10.11 17.88
N LYS A 128 13.34 -9.37 18.22
CA LYS A 128 12.54 -8.65 17.22
C LYS A 128 13.37 -7.59 16.51
N LEU A 129 14.18 -6.83 17.24
CA LEU A 129 15.09 -5.83 16.68
C LEU A 129 16.11 -6.48 15.74
N GLN A 130 16.66 -7.64 16.11
CA GLN A 130 17.61 -8.38 15.29
C GLN A 130 16.96 -8.88 13.99
N LEU A 131 15.76 -9.48 14.05
CA LEU A 131 15.01 -9.90 12.87
C LEU A 131 14.65 -8.72 11.95
N GLU A 132 14.31 -7.56 12.52
CA GLU A 132 14.05 -6.35 11.75
C GLU A 132 15.32 -5.81 11.09
N SER A 133 16.46 -5.83 11.79
CA SER A 133 17.77 -5.48 11.21
C SER A 133 18.13 -6.40 10.04
N ASP A 134 17.96 -7.72 10.19
CA ASP A 134 18.27 -8.69 9.14
C ASP A 134 17.40 -8.47 7.90
N LYS A 135 16.10 -8.17 8.09
CA LYS A 135 15.20 -7.77 6.99
C LYS A 135 15.66 -6.50 6.30
N VAL A 136 16.05 -5.48 7.07
CA VAL A 136 16.58 -4.22 6.50
C VAL A 136 17.86 -4.49 5.70
N GLN A 137 18.75 -5.36 6.18
CA GLN A 137 19.96 -5.73 5.45
C GLN A 137 19.65 -6.53 4.18
N ALA A 138 18.69 -7.45 4.21
CA ALA A 138 18.25 -8.19 3.02
C ALA A 138 17.70 -7.24 1.96
N LEU A 139 16.78 -6.34 2.34
CA LEU A 139 16.21 -5.34 1.43
C LEU A 139 17.28 -4.40 0.86
N ARG A 140 18.29 -4.02 1.65
CA ARG A 140 19.43 -3.22 1.15
C ARG A 140 20.24 -3.97 0.09
N ARG A 141 20.45 -5.28 0.24
CA ARG A 141 21.14 -6.09 -0.77
C ARG A 141 20.33 -6.19 -2.06
N GLU A 142 19.03 -6.44 -1.95
CA GLU A 142 18.12 -6.46 -3.11
C GLU A 142 18.10 -5.11 -3.83
N LEU A 143 18.07 -4.00 -3.08
CA LEU A 143 18.15 -2.66 -3.67
C LEU A 143 19.45 -2.46 -4.46
N GLN A 144 20.59 -2.84 -3.90
CA GLN A 144 21.88 -2.75 -4.57
C GLN A 144 21.96 -3.62 -5.83
N GLU A 145 21.37 -4.82 -5.79
CA GLU A 145 21.30 -5.70 -6.95
C GLU A 145 20.50 -5.04 -8.08
N VAL A 146 19.29 -4.57 -7.79
CA VAL A 146 18.43 -3.86 -8.76
C VAL A 146 19.10 -2.60 -9.30
N GLU A 147 19.78 -1.81 -8.45
CA GLU A 147 20.55 -0.65 -8.88
C GLU A 147 21.68 -1.02 -9.85
N SER A 148 22.38 -2.13 -9.59
CA SER A 148 23.45 -2.64 -10.45
C SER A 148 22.91 -3.12 -11.81
N GLU A 149 21.75 -3.78 -11.81
CA GLU A 149 21.05 -4.20 -13.02
C GLU A 149 20.60 -2.99 -13.84
N GLN A 150 20.02 -1.98 -13.21
CA GLN A 150 19.65 -0.73 -13.86
C GLN A 150 20.87 -0.04 -14.47
N ALA A 151 21.99 0.05 -13.74
CA ALA A 151 23.22 0.63 -14.24
C ALA A 151 23.77 -0.14 -15.46
N ARG A 152 23.68 -1.47 -15.45
CA ARG A 152 24.06 -2.32 -16.60
C ARG A 152 23.16 -2.05 -17.81
N VAL A 153 21.84 -2.05 -17.63
CA VAL A 153 20.88 -1.79 -18.71
C VAL A 153 21.06 -0.38 -19.27
N ALA A 154 21.29 0.62 -18.42
CA ALA A 154 21.54 1.98 -18.84
C ALA A 154 22.81 2.10 -19.71
N ARG A 155 23.89 1.41 -19.35
CA ARG A 155 25.12 1.36 -20.17
C ARG A 155 24.87 0.68 -21.52
N LEU A 156 24.14 -0.45 -21.53
CA LEU A 156 23.78 -1.13 -22.78
C LEU A 156 22.93 -0.22 -23.67
N LEU A 157 21.97 0.51 -23.10
CA LEU A 157 21.14 1.45 -23.83
C LEU A 157 21.95 2.63 -24.36
N GLN A 158 22.96 3.11 -23.62
CA GLN A 158 23.88 4.14 -24.10
C GLN A 158 24.74 3.66 -25.28
N VAL A 159 25.15 2.39 -25.30
CA VAL A 159 25.92 1.81 -26.42
C VAL A 159 25.04 1.55 -27.63
N VAL A 160 23.81 1.05 -27.42
CA VAL A 160 22.90 0.64 -28.50
C VAL A 160 22.08 1.81 -29.05
N ASP A 161 21.81 2.84 -28.25
CA ASP A 161 21.04 4.03 -28.61
C ASP A 161 21.68 5.31 -28.05
N ALA A 162 22.89 5.61 -28.51
CA ALA A 162 23.63 6.81 -28.13
C ALA A 162 22.87 8.12 -28.46
N ASP A 163 22.14 8.12 -29.59
CA ASP A 163 21.40 9.29 -30.08
C ASP A 163 19.99 9.43 -29.50
N GLY A 164 19.53 8.44 -28.71
CA GLY A 164 18.20 8.44 -28.09
C GLY A 164 17.05 8.31 -29.11
N PHE A 165 17.32 7.69 -30.26
CA PHE A 165 16.36 7.50 -31.33
C PHE A 165 15.13 6.70 -30.88
N TYR A 166 15.28 5.78 -29.91
CA TYR A 166 14.21 4.89 -29.44
C TYR A 166 13.55 5.33 -28.13
N LYS A 167 13.96 6.48 -27.55
CA LYS A 167 13.31 7.00 -26.36
C LYS A 167 11.82 7.29 -26.61
N PRO A 168 10.90 6.91 -25.71
CA PRO A 168 9.48 7.20 -25.88
C PRO A 168 9.26 8.72 -26.00
N GLY A 169 8.68 9.15 -27.13
CA GLY A 169 8.47 10.57 -27.46
C GLY A 169 9.43 11.15 -28.51
N THR A 170 10.41 10.41 -29.02
CA THR A 170 11.37 10.91 -30.01
C THR A 170 11.02 10.53 -31.47
N LYS A 171 11.94 10.86 -32.39
CA LYS A 171 11.75 10.79 -33.86
C LYS A 171 11.34 9.41 -34.37
N ALA A 172 11.81 8.31 -33.77
CA ALA A 172 11.38 6.96 -34.18
C ALA A 172 9.91 6.69 -33.86
N ALA A 173 9.46 7.11 -32.67
CA ALA A 173 8.07 7.00 -32.28
C ALA A 173 7.17 7.89 -33.16
N ALA A 174 7.65 9.07 -33.56
CA ALA A 174 6.95 9.94 -34.50
C ALA A 174 6.90 9.34 -35.91
N LEU A 175 8.00 8.75 -36.40
CA LEU A 175 8.06 8.07 -37.70
C LEU A 175 7.16 6.84 -37.74
N ALA A 176 7.14 6.02 -36.69
CA ALA A 176 6.26 4.85 -36.58
C ALA A 176 4.78 5.25 -36.56
N LYS A 177 4.42 6.32 -35.82
CA LYS A 177 3.07 6.88 -35.82
C LYS A 177 2.67 7.43 -37.20
N ALA A 178 3.57 8.16 -37.86
CA ALA A 178 3.33 8.69 -39.20
C ALA A 178 3.18 7.57 -40.24
N ALA A 179 3.96 6.49 -40.13
CA ALA A 179 3.83 5.31 -40.98
C ALA A 179 2.48 4.61 -40.79
N ALA A 180 2.05 4.41 -39.54
CA ALA A 180 0.75 3.80 -39.22
C ALA A 180 -0.45 4.66 -39.71
N GLN A 181 -0.34 5.99 -39.63
CA GLN A 181 -1.35 6.90 -40.17
C GLN A 181 -1.43 6.80 -41.70
N ARG A 182 -0.28 6.75 -42.38
CA ARG A 182 -0.22 6.59 -43.85
C ARG A 182 -0.84 5.28 -44.32
N THR A 183 -0.64 4.17 -43.60
CA THR A 183 -1.27 2.89 -43.96
C THR A 183 -2.78 2.93 -43.79
N LEU A 184 -3.27 3.52 -42.69
CA LEU A 184 -4.72 3.67 -42.45
C LEU A 184 -5.39 4.58 -43.50
N GLU A 185 -4.75 5.68 -43.88
CA GLU A 185 -5.24 6.56 -44.94
C GLU A 185 -5.27 5.88 -46.31
N GLN A 186 -4.24 5.09 -46.63
CA GLN A 186 -4.21 4.29 -47.87
C GLN A 186 -5.32 3.25 -47.89
N GLU A 187 -5.60 2.57 -46.77
CA GLU A 187 -6.72 1.63 -46.68
C GLU A 187 -8.07 2.34 -46.79
N ARG A 188 -8.24 3.52 -46.18
CA ARG A 188 -9.46 4.31 -46.29
C ARG A 188 -9.72 4.76 -47.72
N LYS A 189 -8.69 5.29 -48.40
CA LYS A 189 -8.77 5.70 -49.81
C LYS A 189 -9.07 4.51 -50.73
N LYS A 190 -8.49 3.32 -50.46
CA LYS A 190 -8.80 2.09 -51.20
C LYS A 190 -10.25 1.66 -50.99
N ARG A 191 -10.78 1.75 -49.76
CA ARG A 191 -12.19 1.44 -49.47
C ARG A 191 -13.15 2.44 -50.13
N GLU A 192 -12.84 3.73 -50.08
CA GLU A 192 -13.63 4.79 -50.74
C GLU A 192 -13.62 4.61 -52.28
N ALA A 193 -12.46 4.30 -52.88
CA ALA A 193 -12.36 4.02 -54.31
C ALA A 193 -13.11 2.75 -54.71
N ALA A 194 -13.05 1.68 -53.90
CA ALA A 194 -13.82 0.46 -54.12
C ALA A 194 -15.33 0.70 -54.02
N ALA A 195 -15.78 1.50 -53.05
CA ALA A 195 -17.18 1.88 -52.90
C ALA A 195 -17.68 2.73 -54.08
N ALA A 196 -16.87 3.69 -54.55
CA ALA A 196 -17.21 4.50 -55.72
C ALA A 196 -17.27 3.68 -57.02
N ALA A 197 -16.36 2.72 -57.19
CA ALA A 197 -16.38 1.80 -58.33
C ALA A 197 -17.62 0.87 -58.28
N ALA A 198 -18.00 0.40 -57.09
CA ALA A 198 -19.21 -0.41 -56.91
C ALA A 198 -20.49 0.39 -57.14
N ALA A 199 -20.53 1.68 -56.76
CA ALA A 199 -21.66 2.56 -57.02
C ALA A 199 -21.83 2.86 -58.52
N LYS A 200 -20.73 3.08 -59.25
CA LYS A 200 -20.77 3.26 -60.71
C LYS A 200 -21.28 2.01 -61.43
N ARG A 201 -20.86 0.81 -61.00
CA ARG A 201 -21.35 -0.47 -61.53
C ARG A 201 -22.82 -0.79 -61.23
N LYS A 202 -23.45 -0.10 -60.28
CA LYS A 202 -24.88 -0.24 -59.97
C LYS A 202 -25.75 0.78 -60.71
N ALA A 203 -25.14 1.76 -61.37
CA ALA A 203 -25.82 2.83 -62.10
C ALA A 203 -25.85 2.61 -63.62
N GLU A 204 -25.05 1.67 -64.13
CA GLU A 204 -25.16 1.07 -65.48
C GLU A 204 -26.08 -0.16 -65.44
#